data_AF-A0A7C9K0F4-F1
#
_entry.id   AF-A0A7C9K0F4-F1
#
_cell.length_a   1.000
_cell.length_b   1.000
_cell.length_c   1.000
_cell.angle_alpha   90.00
_cell.angle_beta   90.00
_cell.angle_gamma   90.00
#
_symmetry.space_group_name_H-M   'P 1'
#
loop_
_entity.id
_entity.type
_entity.pdbx_description
1 polymer ?
#
loop_
_entity_poly.entity_id
_entity_poly.type
_entity_poly.pdbx_seq_one_letter_code
_entity_poly.pdbx_strand_id
1 'polypeptide(L)'
;MHGIILNGVLLESLIKSRFRLGKSDLISLWDASGDGLDQSTIYRWTKGQLPRKGEDLLKLAGLLDVDPFALLAFESESTTDIIERLLQSFLQNKWERFSFFKEFFGRQKNWPPVQVATRFYGRNWNRSNLTHDPTVRANYYATIRLTGQKHLDKVTPQVFHFAFRQVGRFAGHWLDYGFVVRTGTEVKLLHINGQAESYSANCLEEPTYVETFFGPSAVEFCIASLHPFSYELDPLTTSTDFRVRFHA
;
A
#
# COMPACT_ATOMS: atom_id res chain seq x y z
N MET A 1 -3.33 4.16 -18.98
CA MET A 1 -2.53 3.50 -17.91
C MET A 1 -2.01 2.16 -18.46
N HIS A 2 -0.99 2.19 -19.32
CA HIS A 2 -0.33 0.97 -19.80
C HIS A 2 0.67 0.51 -18.71
N GLY A 3 0.92 -0.80 -18.59
CA GLY A 3 1.90 -1.36 -17.65
C GLY A 3 1.39 -1.67 -16.24
N ILE A 4 0.18 -1.26 -15.85
CA ILE A 4 -0.45 -1.70 -14.59
C ILE A 4 -1.48 -2.78 -14.90
N ILE A 5 -1.35 -3.92 -14.24
CA ILE A 5 -2.24 -5.08 -14.33
C ILE A 5 -2.66 -5.52 -12.94
N LEU A 6 -3.64 -6.42 -12.86
CA LEU A 6 -3.85 -7.19 -11.64
C LEU A 6 -2.78 -8.26 -11.49
N ASN A 7 -2.32 -8.49 -10.27
CA ASN A 7 -1.55 -9.67 -9.91
C ASN A 7 -2.49 -10.89 -9.90
N GLY A 8 -2.65 -11.51 -11.07
CA GLY A 8 -3.59 -12.62 -11.27
C GLY A 8 -3.29 -13.85 -10.40
N VAL A 9 -2.00 -14.14 -10.17
CA VAL A 9 -1.54 -15.26 -9.32
C VAL A 9 -1.90 -15.01 -7.86
N LEU A 10 -1.62 -13.81 -7.36
CA LEU A 10 -2.01 -13.42 -6.00
C LEU A 10 -3.54 -13.43 -5.86
N LEU A 11 -4.27 -12.85 -6.81
CA LEU A 11 -5.73 -12.81 -6.79
C LEU A 11 -6.33 -14.23 -6.70
N GLU A 12 -5.85 -15.17 -7.51
CA GLU A 12 -6.32 -16.55 -7.44
C GLU A 12 -6.04 -17.21 -6.08
N SER A 13 -4.87 -16.92 -5.51
CA SER A 13 -4.48 -17.43 -4.18
C SER A 13 -5.35 -16.86 -3.07
N LEU A 14 -5.64 -15.54 -3.11
CA LEU A 14 -6.52 -14.87 -2.16
C LEU A 14 -7.95 -15.38 -2.24
N ILE A 15 -8.49 -15.60 -3.45
CA ILE A 15 -9.83 -16.16 -3.62
C ILE A 15 -9.92 -17.55 -2.98
N LYS A 16 -8.92 -18.41 -3.22
CA LYS A 16 -8.89 -19.78 -2.66
C LYS A 16 -8.73 -19.78 -1.14
N SER A 17 -7.99 -18.83 -0.58
CA SER A 17 -7.81 -18.74 0.87
C SER A 17 -9.03 -18.14 1.58
N ARG A 18 -9.54 -17.02 1.05
CA ARG A 18 -10.62 -16.24 1.68
C ARG A 18 -11.98 -16.93 1.61
N PHE A 19 -12.24 -17.64 0.52
CA PHE A 19 -13.57 -18.17 0.22
C PHE A 19 -13.58 -19.69 0.14
N ARG A 20 -14.47 -20.32 0.91
CA ARG A 20 -14.58 -21.79 0.99
C ARG A 20 -14.98 -22.43 -0.34
N LEU A 21 -15.87 -21.78 -1.09
CA LEU A 21 -16.28 -22.21 -2.43
C LEU A 21 -15.53 -21.44 -3.54
N GLY A 22 -14.45 -20.75 -3.19
CA GLY A 22 -13.61 -19.99 -4.11
C GLY A 22 -14.39 -18.92 -4.88
N LYS A 23 -14.36 -19.00 -6.21
CA LYS A 23 -14.97 -17.99 -7.09
C LYS A 23 -16.49 -17.87 -6.92
N SER A 24 -17.17 -18.95 -6.54
CA SER A 24 -18.64 -18.95 -6.39
C SER A 24 -19.09 -18.08 -5.21
N ASP A 25 -18.37 -18.13 -4.09
CA ASP A 25 -18.62 -17.24 -2.95
C ASP A 25 -18.34 -15.78 -3.32
N LEU A 26 -17.24 -15.52 -4.05
CA LEU A 26 -16.93 -14.17 -4.53
C LEU A 26 -18.06 -13.61 -5.39
N ILE A 27 -18.60 -14.39 -6.33
CA ILE A 27 -19.75 -13.99 -7.15
C ILE A 27 -20.97 -13.72 -6.27
N SER A 28 -21.30 -14.64 -5.36
CA SER A 28 -22.47 -14.49 -4.49
C SER A 28 -22.39 -13.23 -3.61
N LEU A 29 -21.21 -12.92 -3.06
CA LEU A 29 -20.99 -11.72 -2.27
C LEU A 29 -20.96 -10.45 -3.14
N TRP A 30 -20.52 -10.57 -4.39
CA TRP A 30 -20.53 -9.47 -5.33
C TRP A 30 -21.95 -9.08 -5.74
N ASP A 31 -22.78 -10.07 -6.07
CA ASP A 31 -24.14 -9.91 -6.59
C ASP A 31 -25.15 -9.45 -5.53
N ALA A 32 -24.80 -9.53 -4.24
CA ALA A 32 -25.58 -8.87 -3.18
C ALA A 32 -25.77 -7.36 -3.43
N SER A 33 -24.97 -6.74 -4.31
CA SER A 33 -25.16 -5.36 -4.77
C SER A 33 -25.85 -5.20 -6.13
N GLY A 34 -26.18 -6.28 -6.84
CA GLY A 34 -26.86 -6.27 -8.15
C GLY A 34 -25.96 -6.04 -9.37
N ASP A 35 -24.63 -6.13 -9.23
CA ASP A 35 -23.66 -5.73 -10.28
C ASP A 35 -23.25 -6.83 -11.28
N GLY A 36 -23.79 -8.05 -11.19
CA GLY A 36 -23.70 -9.09 -12.23
C GLY A 36 -22.28 -9.61 -12.52
N LEU A 37 -21.51 -9.97 -11.49
CA LEU A 37 -20.17 -10.53 -11.68
C LEU A 37 -20.26 -11.98 -12.18
N ASP A 38 -19.58 -12.28 -13.29
CA ASP A 38 -19.54 -13.63 -13.84
C ASP A 38 -18.14 -14.30 -13.77
N GLN A 39 -18.11 -15.61 -13.99
CA GLN A 39 -16.87 -16.40 -14.03
C GLN A 39 -15.89 -15.91 -15.09
N SER A 40 -16.40 -15.42 -16.24
CA SER A 40 -15.60 -14.87 -17.33
C SER A 40 -14.85 -13.62 -16.90
N THR A 41 -15.48 -12.76 -16.10
CA THR A 41 -14.88 -11.54 -15.54
C THR A 41 -13.79 -11.89 -14.55
N ILE A 42 -14.06 -12.80 -13.61
CA ILE A 42 -13.05 -13.27 -12.66
C ILE A 42 -11.87 -13.92 -13.39
N TYR A 43 -12.14 -14.75 -14.42
CA TYR A 43 -11.09 -15.35 -15.24
C TYR A 43 -10.18 -14.28 -15.85
N ARG A 44 -10.75 -13.24 -16.47
CA ARG A 44 -9.99 -12.12 -17.02
C ARG A 44 -9.17 -11.39 -15.96
N TRP A 45 -9.72 -11.17 -14.76
CA TRP A 45 -8.97 -10.57 -13.64
C TRP A 45 -7.80 -11.43 -13.20
N THR A 46 -7.97 -12.75 -13.10
CA THR A 46 -6.87 -13.70 -12.80
C THR A 46 -5.84 -13.82 -13.93
N LYS A 47 -6.13 -13.27 -15.12
CA LYS A 47 -5.16 -13.10 -16.22
C LYS A 47 -4.55 -11.71 -16.27
N GLY A 48 -4.77 -10.89 -15.24
CA GLY A 48 -4.16 -9.57 -15.10
C GLY A 48 -5.00 -8.42 -15.63
N GLN A 49 -6.19 -8.67 -16.19
CA GLN A 49 -7.04 -7.57 -16.63
C GLN A 49 -7.59 -6.79 -15.42
N LEU A 50 -7.40 -5.47 -15.40
CA LEU A 50 -7.97 -4.63 -14.34
C LEU A 50 -9.52 -4.57 -14.38
N PRO A 51 -10.20 -4.33 -13.24
CA PRO A 51 -11.65 -4.11 -13.18
C PRO A 51 -12.09 -2.83 -13.91
N ARG A 52 -13.29 -2.82 -14.52
CA ARG A 52 -13.77 -1.73 -15.42
C ARG A 52 -13.90 -0.37 -14.76
N LYS A 53 -14.15 -0.35 -13.46
CA LYS A 53 -14.20 0.86 -12.65
C LYS A 53 -13.22 0.71 -11.49
N GLY A 54 -12.65 1.82 -11.02
CA GLY A 54 -11.82 1.82 -9.81
C GLY A 54 -12.59 1.39 -8.57
N GLU A 55 -13.88 1.67 -8.52
CA GLU A 55 -14.79 1.18 -7.48
C GLU A 55 -14.89 -0.35 -7.46
N ASP A 56 -14.88 -1.01 -8.63
CA ASP A 56 -14.85 -2.48 -8.69
C ASP A 56 -13.53 -3.01 -8.09
N LEU A 57 -12.40 -2.33 -8.32
CA LEU A 57 -11.12 -2.71 -7.70
C LEU A 57 -11.17 -2.56 -6.18
N LEU A 58 -11.72 -1.45 -5.67
CA LEU A 58 -11.87 -1.22 -4.24
C LEU A 58 -12.83 -2.24 -3.60
N LYS A 59 -13.94 -2.57 -4.26
CA LYS A 59 -14.87 -3.60 -3.83
C LYS A 59 -14.23 -4.98 -3.82
N LEU A 60 -13.48 -5.34 -4.86
CA LEU A 60 -12.73 -6.58 -4.93
C LEU A 60 -11.71 -6.68 -3.79
N ALA A 61 -10.93 -5.63 -3.57
CA ALA A 61 -9.96 -5.54 -2.49
C ALA A 61 -10.63 -5.65 -1.10
N GLY A 62 -11.77 -4.98 -0.91
CA GLY A 62 -12.58 -5.08 0.31
C GLY A 62 -13.13 -6.47 0.59
N LEU A 63 -13.67 -7.15 -0.44
CA LEU A 63 -14.17 -8.53 -0.32
C LEU A 63 -13.05 -9.54 -0.01
N LEU A 64 -11.86 -9.33 -0.58
CA LEU A 64 -10.67 -10.12 -0.31
C LEU A 64 -9.95 -9.71 0.98
N ASP A 65 -10.38 -8.61 1.61
CA ASP A 65 -9.81 -8.06 2.84
C ASP A 65 -8.32 -7.71 2.70
N VAL A 66 -7.94 -7.11 1.57
CA VAL A 66 -6.56 -6.69 1.25
C VAL A 66 -6.53 -5.24 0.80
N ASP A 67 -5.37 -4.58 0.94
CA ASP A 67 -5.18 -3.25 0.37
C ASP A 67 -5.19 -3.29 -1.17
N PRO A 68 -5.84 -2.32 -1.87
CA PRO A 68 -5.94 -2.35 -3.32
C PRO A 68 -4.57 -2.25 -4.02
N PHE A 69 -3.55 -1.62 -3.41
CA PHE A 69 -2.21 -1.54 -3.98
C PHE A 69 -1.51 -2.90 -4.01
N ALA A 70 -1.84 -3.82 -3.10
CA ALA A 70 -1.26 -5.16 -3.09
C ALA A 70 -1.73 -6.03 -4.27
N LEU A 71 -2.90 -5.72 -4.84
CA LEU A 71 -3.45 -6.44 -6.00
C LEU A 71 -2.84 -5.98 -7.32
N LEU A 72 -2.08 -4.90 -7.34
CA LEU A 72 -1.47 -4.38 -8.56
C LEU A 72 -0.17 -5.11 -8.85
N ALA A 73 0.05 -5.41 -10.11
CA ALA A 73 1.34 -5.81 -10.64
C ALA A 73 1.73 -4.87 -11.76
N PHE A 74 3.04 -4.78 -11.96
CA PHE A 74 3.67 -3.95 -12.96
C PHE A 74 4.20 -4.88 -14.04
N GLU A 75 3.71 -4.75 -15.28
CA GLU A 75 4.27 -5.48 -16.42
C GLU A 75 5.72 -5.02 -16.67
N SER A 76 6.43 -5.74 -17.56
CA SER A 76 7.87 -5.68 -17.90
C SER A 76 8.56 -4.31 -18.09
N GLU A 77 7.86 -3.20 -17.90
CA GLU A 77 8.43 -1.86 -17.76
C GLU A 77 9.05 -1.67 -16.37
N SER A 78 9.97 -0.71 -16.24
CA SER A 78 10.54 -0.43 -14.93
C SER A 78 9.44 0.12 -14.00
N THR A 79 9.44 -0.31 -12.74
CA THR A 79 8.53 0.22 -11.71
C THR A 79 8.59 1.76 -11.65
N THR A 80 9.77 2.32 -11.92
CA THR A 80 10.01 3.76 -12.08
C THR A 80 9.11 4.38 -13.13
N ASP A 81 9.09 3.87 -14.36
CA ASP A 81 8.30 4.42 -15.47
C ASP A 81 6.79 4.45 -15.13
N ILE A 82 6.31 3.42 -14.44
CA ILE A 82 4.91 3.31 -14.05
C ILE A 82 4.56 4.36 -13.00
N ILE A 83 5.38 4.48 -11.96
CA ILE A 83 5.20 5.48 -10.89
C ILE A 83 5.28 6.89 -11.48
N GLU A 84 6.24 7.18 -12.35
CA GLU A 84 6.36 8.46 -13.02
C GLU A 84 5.09 8.81 -13.81
N ARG A 85 4.52 7.84 -14.55
CA ARG A 85 3.26 8.06 -15.28
C ARG A 85 2.07 8.26 -14.34
N LEU A 86 2.02 7.57 -13.20
CA LEU A 86 1.00 7.80 -12.17
C LEU A 86 1.12 9.23 -11.61
N LEU A 87 2.34 9.69 -11.32
CA LEU A 87 2.59 11.08 -10.90
C LEU A 87 2.24 12.09 -12.00
N GLN A 88 2.56 11.83 -13.26
CA GLN A 88 2.17 12.71 -14.37
C GLN A 88 0.64 12.77 -14.51
N SER A 89 -0.04 11.64 -14.35
CA SER A 89 -1.51 11.59 -14.32
C SER A 89 -2.08 12.40 -13.15
N PHE A 90 -1.42 12.34 -11.98
CA PHE A 90 -1.74 13.18 -10.82
C PHE A 90 -1.62 14.67 -11.14
N LEU A 91 -0.45 15.09 -11.62
CA LEU A 91 -0.13 16.50 -11.90
C LEU A 91 -1.04 17.09 -12.98
N GLN A 92 -1.38 16.30 -14.00
CA GLN A 92 -2.28 16.72 -15.08
C GLN A 92 -3.76 16.58 -14.71
N ASN A 93 -4.08 16.06 -13.51
CA ASN A 93 -5.43 15.68 -13.09
C ASN A 93 -6.15 14.77 -14.12
N LYS A 94 -5.39 13.95 -14.85
CA LYS A 94 -5.88 13.00 -15.85
C LYS A 94 -6.06 11.63 -15.23
N TRP A 95 -7.01 11.57 -14.31
CA TRP A 95 -7.43 10.32 -13.71
C TRP A 95 -8.67 9.80 -14.43
N GLU A 96 -8.49 8.78 -15.26
CA GLU A 96 -9.63 8.10 -15.88
C GLU A 96 -10.26 7.12 -14.86
N ARG A 97 -10.05 5.82 -15.11
CA ARG A 97 -10.75 4.70 -14.48
C ARG A 97 -10.42 4.47 -13.00
N PHE A 98 -9.29 4.97 -12.51
CA PHE A 98 -8.78 4.71 -11.16
C PHE A 98 -8.52 6.02 -10.38
N SER A 99 -9.48 6.93 -10.43
CA SER A 99 -9.39 8.24 -9.76
C SER A 99 -9.22 8.16 -8.24
N PHE A 100 -9.56 7.05 -7.60
CA PHE A 100 -9.32 6.85 -6.17
C PHE A 100 -7.83 6.94 -5.80
N PHE A 101 -6.91 6.61 -6.71
CA PHE A 101 -5.47 6.78 -6.48
C PHE A 101 -5.10 8.21 -6.13
N LYS A 102 -5.85 9.20 -6.63
CA LYS A 102 -5.64 10.62 -6.31
C LYS A 102 -5.65 10.90 -4.82
N GLU A 103 -6.35 10.10 -4.03
CA GLU A 103 -6.41 10.25 -2.56
C GLU A 103 -5.14 9.79 -1.84
N PHE A 104 -4.27 9.06 -2.54
CA PHE A 104 -2.97 8.59 -2.03
C PHE A 104 -1.82 9.44 -2.58
N PHE A 105 -1.93 10.01 -3.77
CA PHE A 105 -0.84 10.81 -4.35
C PHE A 105 -0.90 12.30 -3.97
N GLY A 106 0.28 12.92 -3.81
CA GLY A 106 0.44 14.35 -3.59
C GLY A 106 0.04 14.83 -2.20
N ARG A 107 -0.24 16.14 -2.07
CA ARG A 107 -0.59 16.77 -0.79
C ARG A 107 -2.07 16.57 -0.46
N GLN A 108 -2.34 15.87 0.65
CA GLN A 108 -3.67 15.47 1.06
C GLN A 108 -4.00 16.00 2.45
N LYS A 109 -5.19 16.60 2.59
CA LYS A 109 -5.67 17.08 3.90
C LYS A 109 -6.09 15.91 4.78
N ASN A 110 -6.77 14.93 4.19
CA ASN A 110 -7.40 13.81 4.88
C ASN A 110 -6.72 12.50 4.51
N TRP A 111 -5.45 12.34 4.92
CA TRP A 111 -4.69 11.11 4.72
C TRP A 111 -4.49 10.36 6.05
N PRO A 112 -4.59 9.03 6.06
CA PRO A 112 -5.01 8.17 4.95
C PRO A 112 -6.52 8.34 4.65
N PRO A 113 -7.01 7.95 3.44
CA PRO A 113 -8.38 8.23 3.02
C PRO A 113 -9.40 7.40 3.81
N VAL A 114 -10.01 8.02 4.82
CA VAL A 114 -10.97 7.37 5.73
C VAL A 114 -12.20 6.86 4.99
N GLN A 115 -12.69 7.60 3.98
CA GLN A 115 -13.89 7.22 3.24
C GLN A 115 -13.73 5.89 2.52
N VAL A 116 -12.54 5.62 1.96
CA VAL A 116 -12.22 4.35 1.31
C VAL A 116 -12.26 3.20 2.32
N ALA A 117 -11.60 3.35 3.46
CA ALA A 117 -11.56 2.32 4.50
C ALA A 117 -12.97 2.02 5.06
N THR A 118 -13.73 3.05 5.42
CA THR A 118 -15.08 2.88 5.98
C THR A 118 -16.03 2.24 4.96
N ARG A 119 -16.01 2.71 3.71
CA ARG A 119 -16.97 2.26 2.69
C ARG A 119 -16.74 0.82 2.26
N PHE A 120 -15.49 0.41 2.05
CA PHE A 120 -15.18 -0.89 1.44
C PHE A 120 -14.72 -1.96 2.46
N TYR A 121 -14.25 -1.55 3.64
CA TYR A 121 -13.70 -2.46 4.66
C TYR A 121 -14.46 -2.42 5.99
N GLY A 122 -15.40 -1.48 6.15
CA GLY A 122 -16.17 -1.31 7.38
C GLY A 122 -15.32 -0.96 8.60
N ARG A 123 -14.12 -0.40 8.40
CA ARG A 123 -13.14 -0.12 9.46
C ARG A 123 -12.36 1.16 9.20
N ASN A 124 -11.65 1.63 10.22
CA ASN A 124 -10.69 2.73 10.10
C ASN A 124 -9.28 2.22 9.78
N TRP A 125 -8.44 3.13 9.30
CA TRP A 125 -7.00 2.91 9.19
C TRP A 125 -6.36 2.75 10.57
N ASN A 126 -5.44 1.80 10.68
CA ASN A 126 -4.48 1.73 11.79
C ASN A 126 -3.37 2.73 11.50
N ARG A 127 -3.06 3.61 12.46
CA ARG A 127 -2.12 4.70 12.29
C ARG A 127 -1.10 4.71 13.41
N SER A 128 0.14 5.02 13.06
CA SER A 128 1.24 5.24 13.97
C SER A 128 1.93 6.55 13.60
N ASN A 129 1.90 7.54 14.48
CA ASN A 129 2.49 8.85 14.24
C ASN A 129 3.79 8.99 15.04
N LEU A 130 4.77 9.67 14.45
CA LEU A 130 6.00 10.05 15.11
C LEU A 130 6.36 11.50 14.75
N THR A 131 6.90 12.23 15.73
CA THR A 131 7.30 13.62 15.53
C THR A 131 8.81 13.69 15.46
N HIS A 132 9.32 14.36 14.44
CA HIS A 132 10.74 14.64 14.26
C HIS A 132 11.06 16.07 14.67
N ASP A 133 11.93 16.21 15.67
CA ASP A 133 12.47 17.48 16.10
C ASP A 133 13.93 17.62 15.60
N PRO A 134 14.19 18.48 14.59
CA PRO A 134 15.51 18.66 14.02
C PRO A 134 16.50 19.31 15.00
N THR A 135 16.03 19.89 16.11
CA THR A 135 16.90 20.49 17.14
C THR A 135 17.57 19.43 18.01
N VAL A 136 16.95 18.26 18.17
CA VAL A 136 17.51 17.11 18.91
C VAL A 136 18.50 16.36 18.03
N ARG A 137 18.12 16.07 16.79
CA ARG A 137 18.96 15.42 15.78
C ARG A 137 18.38 15.70 14.41
N ALA A 138 19.21 15.87 13.38
CA ALA A 138 18.78 16.08 12.00
C ALA A 138 19.70 15.35 11.02
N ASN A 139 19.22 15.18 9.78
CA ASN A 139 19.95 14.59 8.66
C ASN A 139 20.49 13.18 8.95
N TYR A 140 19.62 12.29 9.43
CA TYR A 140 19.98 10.92 9.73
C TYR A 140 18.94 9.95 9.19
N TYR A 141 19.37 8.71 8.96
CA TYR A 141 18.46 7.60 8.71
C TYR A 141 18.11 6.91 10.03
N ALA A 142 16.87 6.44 10.14
CA ALA A 142 16.46 5.55 11.23
C ALA A 142 15.62 4.40 10.69
N THR A 143 15.70 3.26 11.37
CA THR A 143 14.99 2.05 10.98
C THR A 143 13.68 1.95 11.76
N ILE A 144 12.61 1.73 11.02
CA ILE A 144 11.29 1.46 11.54
C ILE A 144 11.06 -0.04 11.42
N ARG A 145 10.96 -0.70 12.56
CA ARG A 145 10.60 -2.11 12.67
C ARG A 145 9.08 -2.23 12.73
N LEU A 146 8.48 -2.85 11.72
CA LEU A 146 7.04 -3.05 11.60
C LEU A 146 6.69 -4.51 11.90
N THR A 147 5.82 -4.73 12.86
CA THR A 147 5.27 -6.06 13.16
C THR A 147 3.82 -6.10 12.75
N GLY A 148 3.54 -6.86 11.68
CA GLY A 148 2.20 -7.06 11.13
C GLY A 148 1.32 -7.98 11.97
N GLN A 149 0.12 -8.27 11.46
CA GLN A 149 -0.82 -9.15 12.14
C GLN A 149 -0.39 -10.62 12.00
N LYS A 150 -0.19 -11.31 13.14
CA LYS A 150 0.30 -12.71 13.20
C LYS A 150 -0.57 -13.75 12.49
N HIS A 151 -1.83 -13.41 12.19
CA HIS A 151 -2.81 -14.32 11.59
C HIS A 151 -2.98 -14.15 10.09
N LEU A 152 -2.22 -13.27 9.44
CA LEU A 152 -2.20 -13.24 7.99
C LEU A 152 -1.51 -14.51 7.51
N ASP A 153 -2.19 -15.24 6.64
CA ASP A 153 -1.63 -16.45 6.04
C ASP A 153 -0.48 -16.11 5.07
N LYS A 154 0.11 -17.14 4.47
CA LYS A 154 1.23 -16.98 3.54
C LYS A 154 0.90 -16.14 2.30
N VAL A 155 -0.39 -15.93 2.00
CA VAL A 155 -0.84 -15.31 0.75
C VAL A 155 -1.48 -13.95 0.94
N THR A 156 -1.91 -13.59 2.14
CA THR A 156 -2.60 -12.33 2.42
C THR A 156 -1.58 -11.21 2.61
N PRO A 157 -1.52 -10.26 1.67
CA PRO A 157 -0.57 -9.15 1.75
C PRO A 157 -0.98 -8.16 2.85
N GLN A 158 0.02 -7.59 3.53
CA GLN A 158 -0.15 -6.40 4.35
C GLN A 158 0.60 -5.23 3.72
N VAL A 159 -0.07 -4.08 3.63
CA VAL A 159 0.51 -2.84 3.10
C VAL A 159 0.67 -1.82 4.19
N PHE A 160 1.84 -1.19 4.25
CA PHE A 160 2.19 -0.09 5.13
C PHE A 160 2.46 1.15 4.27
N HIS A 161 1.59 2.15 4.35
CA HIS A 161 1.76 3.43 3.66
C HIS A 161 2.50 4.40 4.55
N PHE A 162 3.35 5.23 3.95
CA PHE A 162 4.24 6.15 4.66
C PHE A 162 4.05 7.57 4.15
N ALA A 163 3.62 8.46 5.03
CA ALA A 163 3.49 9.88 4.74
C ALA A 163 4.16 10.75 5.79
N PHE A 164 4.45 11.99 5.42
CA PHE A 164 4.83 13.03 6.38
C PHE A 164 4.09 14.33 6.11
N ARG A 165 4.04 15.20 7.12
CA ARG A 165 3.65 16.60 6.97
C ARG A 165 4.65 17.50 7.65
N GLN A 166 4.92 18.66 7.07
CA GLN A 166 5.77 19.67 7.69
C GLN A 166 4.98 20.46 8.74
N VAL A 167 5.52 20.55 9.95
CA VAL A 167 4.89 21.31 11.04
C VAL A 167 4.86 22.79 10.67
N GLY A 168 3.69 23.42 10.77
CA GLY A 168 3.51 24.84 10.46
C GLY A 168 3.61 25.24 8.98
N ARG A 169 3.75 24.27 8.05
CA ARG A 169 3.86 24.53 6.60
C ARG A 169 2.77 23.78 5.82
N PHE A 170 2.54 24.23 4.59
CA PHE A 170 1.60 23.61 3.64
C PHE A 170 0.20 23.33 4.23
N ALA A 171 -0.28 24.20 5.13
CA ALA A 171 -1.55 24.02 5.85
C ALA A 171 -1.74 22.64 6.50
N GLY A 172 -0.64 21.97 6.91
CA GLY A 172 -0.67 20.67 7.57
C GLY A 172 -1.09 19.50 6.67
N HIS A 173 -1.01 19.63 5.35
CA HIS A 173 -1.30 18.54 4.42
C HIS A 173 -0.22 17.44 4.53
N TRP A 174 -0.68 16.20 4.50
CA TRP A 174 0.15 15.00 4.38
C TRP A 174 0.67 14.84 2.97
N LEU A 175 1.90 14.37 2.84
CA LEU A 175 2.50 13.94 1.60
C LEU A 175 2.89 12.48 1.77
N ASP A 176 2.13 11.59 1.13
CA ASP A 176 2.52 10.18 0.97
C ASP A 176 3.77 10.11 0.11
N TYR A 177 4.74 9.32 0.53
CA TYR A 177 6.00 9.15 -0.20
C TYR A 177 6.28 7.70 -0.59
N GLY A 178 5.42 6.77 -0.18
CA GLY A 178 5.47 5.40 -0.69
C GLY A 178 4.86 4.41 0.27
N PHE A 179 4.95 3.15 -0.12
CA PHE A 179 4.39 2.06 0.67
C PHE A 179 5.26 0.82 0.60
N VAL A 180 5.13 -0.02 1.62
CA VAL A 180 5.78 -1.32 1.74
C VAL A 180 4.72 -2.40 1.75
N VAL A 181 4.84 -3.36 0.85
CA VAL A 181 3.97 -4.54 0.76
C VAL A 181 4.73 -5.74 1.29
N ARG A 182 4.11 -6.48 2.21
CA ARG A 182 4.59 -7.78 2.66
C ARG A 182 3.60 -8.87 2.26
N THR A 183 4.07 -9.88 1.53
CA THR A 183 3.29 -11.06 1.15
C THR A 183 4.07 -12.32 1.53
N GLY A 184 3.64 -13.01 2.58
CA GLY A 184 4.42 -14.10 3.16
C GLY A 184 5.78 -13.60 3.65
N THR A 185 6.86 -14.13 3.07
CA THR A 185 8.24 -13.69 3.34
C THR A 185 8.73 -12.61 2.38
N GLU A 186 8.03 -12.36 1.28
CA GLU A 186 8.45 -11.33 0.32
C GLU A 186 8.08 -9.94 0.84
N VAL A 187 9.04 -9.03 0.82
CA VAL A 187 8.82 -7.62 1.17
C VAL A 187 9.26 -6.75 0.00
N LYS A 188 8.41 -5.82 -0.39
CA LYS A 188 8.63 -4.87 -1.49
C LYS A 188 8.35 -3.45 -1.01
N LEU A 189 9.27 -2.55 -1.24
CA LEU A 189 9.10 -1.11 -1.05
C LEU A 189 8.90 -0.46 -2.42
N LEU A 190 7.92 0.45 -2.48
CA LEU A 190 7.62 1.28 -3.64
C LEU A 190 7.58 2.73 -3.19
N HIS A 191 8.55 3.51 -3.65
CA HIS A 191 8.60 4.96 -3.40
C HIS A 191 7.88 5.69 -4.54
N ILE A 192 7.20 6.79 -4.20
CA ILE A 192 6.57 7.67 -5.21
C ILE A 192 7.56 8.29 -6.21
N ASN A 193 8.88 8.26 -5.97
CA ASN A 193 9.89 8.76 -6.91
C ASN A 193 10.29 7.71 -7.96
N GLY A 194 9.63 6.54 -7.93
CA GLY A 194 9.90 5.43 -8.83
C GLY A 194 10.91 4.41 -8.31
N GLN A 195 11.62 4.70 -7.22
CA GLN A 195 12.50 3.72 -6.59
C GLN A 195 11.70 2.55 -6.03
N ALA A 196 12.24 1.36 -6.22
CA ALA A 196 11.70 0.13 -5.65
C ALA A 196 12.84 -0.71 -5.08
N GLU A 197 12.59 -1.31 -3.92
CA GLU A 197 13.50 -2.25 -3.29
C GLU A 197 12.73 -3.49 -2.85
N SER A 198 13.41 -4.63 -2.74
CA SER A 198 12.78 -5.84 -2.23
C SER A 198 13.78 -6.73 -1.52
N TYR A 199 13.29 -7.51 -0.57
CA TYR A 199 14.04 -8.58 0.06
C TYR A 199 13.10 -9.73 0.44
N SER A 200 13.70 -10.86 0.79
CA SER A 200 13.00 -11.99 1.40
C SER A 200 13.32 -12.07 2.89
N ALA A 201 12.30 -12.01 3.73
CA ALA A 201 12.40 -12.32 5.14
C ALA A 201 12.75 -13.80 5.36
N ASN A 202 13.42 -14.09 6.47
CA ASN A 202 13.83 -15.43 6.87
C ASN A 202 12.63 -16.30 7.27
N CYS A 203 11.59 -15.69 7.87
CA CYS A 203 10.35 -16.36 8.24
C CYS A 203 9.16 -15.39 8.20
N LEU A 204 7.95 -15.94 8.36
CA LEU A 204 6.70 -15.17 8.29
C LEU A 204 6.55 -14.22 9.49
N GLU A 205 7.07 -14.62 10.64
CA GLU A 205 6.99 -13.89 11.91
C GLU A 205 8.02 -12.78 12.02
N GLU A 206 9.02 -12.76 11.14
CA GLU A 206 10.07 -11.76 11.16
C GLU A 206 9.48 -10.37 10.91
N PRO A 207 9.82 -9.33 11.69
CA PRO A 207 9.38 -7.96 11.42
C PRO A 207 9.83 -7.44 10.04
N THR A 208 9.11 -6.46 9.51
CA THR A 208 9.53 -5.73 8.32
C THR A 208 10.38 -4.53 8.74
N TYR A 209 11.63 -4.46 8.30
CA TYR A 209 12.53 -3.36 8.62
C TYR A 209 12.61 -2.36 7.46
N VAL A 210 12.20 -1.12 7.72
CA VAL A 210 12.13 -0.03 6.73
C VAL A 210 12.94 1.15 7.21
N GLU A 211 13.93 1.58 6.44
CA GLU A 211 14.71 2.77 6.77
C GLU A 211 14.11 4.02 6.10
N THR A 212 14.06 5.13 6.83
CA THR A 212 13.59 6.41 6.31
C THR A 212 14.46 7.56 6.80
N PHE A 213 14.53 8.64 6.01
CA PHE A 213 15.38 9.78 6.28
C PHE A 213 14.66 10.87 7.08
N PHE A 214 15.29 11.25 8.19
CA PHE A 214 14.88 12.33 9.06
C PHE A 214 15.69 13.58 8.72
N GLY A 215 15.13 14.41 7.83
CA GLY A 215 15.79 15.59 7.27
C GLY A 215 15.94 16.78 8.24
N PRO A 216 16.24 17.98 7.73
CA PRO A 216 16.56 19.15 8.55
C PRO A 216 15.34 19.91 9.07
N SER A 217 14.12 19.53 8.68
CA SER A 217 12.88 20.24 9.02
C SER A 217 12.05 19.46 10.02
N ALA A 218 11.33 20.16 10.90
CA ALA A 218 10.35 19.55 11.79
C ALA A 218 9.18 18.97 10.98
N VAL A 219 8.94 17.67 11.15
CA VAL A 219 7.89 16.94 10.44
C VAL A 219 7.19 15.98 11.40
N GLU A 220 5.93 15.68 11.09
CA GLU A 220 5.25 14.52 11.64
C GLU A 220 5.20 13.45 10.56
N PHE A 221 5.70 12.24 10.85
CA PHE A 221 5.50 11.08 9.99
C PHE A 221 4.30 10.27 10.49
N CYS A 222 3.62 9.62 9.55
CA CYS A 222 2.53 8.70 9.82
C CYS A 222 2.72 7.44 8.98
N ILE A 223 2.68 6.30 9.65
CA ILE A 223 2.59 4.98 9.03
C ILE A 223 1.13 4.55 9.12
N ALA A 224 0.55 4.10 8.02
CA ALA A 224 -0.85 3.68 7.96
C ALA A 224 -1.01 2.29 7.33
N SER A 225 -1.93 1.48 7.86
CA SER A 225 -2.30 0.19 7.27
C SER A 225 -3.79 -0.10 7.50
N LEU A 226 -4.43 -0.78 6.54
CA LEU A 226 -5.81 -1.27 6.72
C LEU A 226 -5.89 -2.39 7.77
N HIS A 227 -4.78 -3.08 8.01
CA HIS A 227 -4.67 -4.16 8.98
C HIS A 227 -3.89 -3.71 10.22
N PRO A 228 -4.20 -4.24 11.41
CA PRO A 228 -3.46 -3.92 12.63
C PRO A 228 -1.97 -4.19 12.50
N PHE A 229 -1.17 -3.32 13.12
CA PHE A 229 0.28 -3.47 13.22
C PHE A 229 0.81 -2.75 14.46
N SER A 230 2.05 -3.06 14.81
CA SER A 230 2.84 -2.32 15.79
C SER A 230 4.14 -1.87 15.15
N TYR A 231 4.76 -0.82 15.70
CA TYR A 231 6.04 -0.32 15.22
C TYR A 231 6.98 -0.02 16.39
N GLU A 232 8.26 -0.15 16.12
CA GLU A 232 9.35 0.31 16.98
C GLU A 232 10.31 1.14 16.12
N LEU A 233 10.75 2.28 16.64
CA LEU A 233 11.76 3.11 15.99
C LEU A 233 13.12 2.80 16.62
N ASP A 234 14.07 2.39 15.79
CA ASP A 234 15.48 2.27 16.18
C ASP A 234 16.29 3.45 15.61
N PRO A 235 16.59 4.48 16.43
CA PRO A 235 17.34 5.64 16.00
C PRO A 235 18.87 5.40 15.92
N LEU A 236 19.36 4.25 16.38
CA LEU A 236 20.79 3.95 16.50
C LEU A 236 21.27 2.87 15.53
N THR A 237 20.43 2.47 14.56
CA THR A 237 20.75 1.40 13.61
C THR A 237 22.17 1.52 13.04
N THR A 238 23.06 0.64 13.46
CA THR A 238 24.40 0.48 12.89
C THR A 238 24.30 -0.34 11.61
N SER A 239 23.86 0.32 10.52
CA SER A 239 23.94 -0.03 9.10
C SER A 239 23.76 -1.49 8.58
N THR A 240 23.28 -2.46 9.36
CA THR A 240 23.08 -3.86 8.88
C THR A 240 21.67 -4.41 9.06
N ASP A 241 20.81 -3.76 9.85
CA ASP A 241 19.51 -4.34 10.23
C ASP A 241 18.32 -3.87 9.37
N PHE A 242 18.49 -2.82 8.57
CA PHE A 242 17.47 -2.42 7.60
C PHE A 242 17.55 -3.27 6.33
N ARG A 243 16.40 -3.49 5.68
CA ARG A 243 16.30 -4.36 4.50
C ARG A 243 15.65 -3.73 3.29
N VAL A 244 14.85 -2.69 3.49
CA VAL A 244 14.44 -1.75 2.45
C VAL A 244 14.60 -0.31 2.95
N ARG A 245 14.85 0.63 2.04
CA ARG A 245 15.08 2.05 2.34
C ARG A 245 14.28 2.97 1.42
N PHE A 246 13.68 4.01 2.01
CA PHE A 246 13.26 5.19 1.27
C PHE A 246 14.45 6.14 1.12
N HIS A 247 14.94 6.37 -0.10
CA HIS A 247 16.03 7.34 -0.32
C HIS A 247 15.48 8.76 -0.35
N ALA A 248 16.25 9.69 0.22
CA ALA A 248 15.88 11.10 0.33
C ALA A 248 16.15 11.88 -0.96
#